data_AF-A0A942QMV7-F1
#
_entry.id   AF-A0A942QMV7-F1
#
_cell.length_a   1.000
_cell.length_b   1.000
_cell.length_c   1.000
_cell.angle_alpha   90.00
_cell.angle_beta   90.00
_cell.angle_gamma   90.00
#
_symmetry.space_group_name_H-M   'P 1'
#
loop_
_entity.id
_entity.type
_entity.pdbx_description
1 polymer ?
#
loop_
_entity_poly.entity_id
_entity_poly.type
_entity_poly.pdbx_seq_one_letter_code
_entity_poly.pdbx_strand_id
1 'polypeptide(L)'
;MKNLSPALQAHLDDGTTTLSWCWRISRSDGVALGFTDHDRPLSFDGTAFEPESGFAASEIRAGSDLAVDAQDATGVLTSDRITETDILDGRWDNAAVELWRVNWTDTSRRVLLRRGAVGQIRRGRMAFVAEVRSLAHVLGQTVGRTFQAGCDARLGDARCGIDLENDIYKGAGVVTDLLRDRSFMASGLSGFDAGWFTSGTLTWTSGANAGRVTEVLAHGLDGSIATLTLLEAPVRAIAEGDSFTARAGCDKRITTCSATFANVANFRGFPNIPGQDAVLRYASQDGGHEGNVL
;
A
#
# COMPACT_ATOMS: atom_id res chain seq x y z
N MET A 1 28.22 2.26 -16.29
CA MET A 1 28.34 3.66 -16.75
C MET A 1 26.99 4.15 -17.24
N LYS A 2 26.61 5.39 -16.91
CA LYS A 2 25.39 6.02 -17.43
C LYS A 2 25.66 6.51 -18.86
N ASN A 3 24.67 6.37 -19.75
CA ASN A 3 24.75 6.93 -21.09
C ASN A 3 24.30 8.39 -21.05
N LEU A 4 25.20 9.33 -21.34
CA LEU A 4 24.92 10.77 -21.33
C LEU A 4 24.63 11.25 -22.76
N SER A 5 23.72 12.21 -22.90
CA SER A 5 23.55 12.85 -24.20
C SER A 5 24.83 13.60 -24.59
N PRO A 6 25.20 13.67 -25.88
CA PRO A 6 26.41 14.39 -26.31
C PRO A 6 26.44 15.84 -25.82
N ALA A 7 25.29 16.51 -25.79
CA ALA A 7 25.17 17.89 -25.32
C ALA A 7 25.43 18.02 -23.81
N LEU A 8 24.99 17.04 -23.00
CA LEU A 8 25.27 17.03 -21.56
C LEU A 8 26.74 16.68 -21.28
N GLN A 9 27.31 15.72 -22.03
CA GLN A 9 28.72 15.36 -21.90
C GLN A 9 29.62 16.56 -22.22
N ALA A 10 29.40 17.24 -23.34
CA ALA A 10 30.16 18.42 -23.71
C ALA A 10 30.07 19.54 -22.66
N HIS A 11 28.91 19.73 -22.03
CA HIS A 11 28.74 20.69 -20.94
C HIS A 11 29.51 20.30 -19.67
N LEU A 12 29.53 19.00 -19.33
CA LEU A 12 30.32 18.50 -18.20
C LEU A 12 31.83 18.68 -18.45
N ASP A 13 32.27 18.47 -19.69
CA ASP A 13 33.69 18.60 -20.08
C ASP A 13 34.15 20.06 -20.12
N ASP A 14 33.24 21.01 -20.37
CA ASP A 14 33.51 22.46 -20.34
C ASP A 14 33.83 23.00 -18.93
N GLY A 15 33.45 22.25 -17.87
CA GLY A 15 33.75 22.58 -16.48
C GLY A 15 32.87 23.68 -15.85
N THR A 16 31.84 24.15 -16.57
CA THR A 16 30.88 25.13 -16.04
C THR A 16 29.83 24.48 -15.13
N THR A 17 29.49 25.14 -14.01
CA THR A 17 28.67 24.57 -12.92
C THR A 17 27.20 24.98 -13.00
N THR A 18 26.57 24.95 -14.17
CA THR A 18 25.12 25.28 -14.27
C THR A 18 24.23 24.06 -14.02
N LEU A 19 24.66 23.17 -13.12
CA LEU A 19 23.98 21.91 -12.84
C LEU A 19 23.28 21.94 -11.48
N SER A 20 22.02 21.55 -11.47
CA SER A 20 21.19 21.35 -10.29
C SER A 20 20.79 19.88 -10.15
N TRP A 21 20.38 19.53 -8.94
CA TRP A 21 19.69 18.28 -8.63
C TRP A 21 18.18 18.49 -8.74
N CYS A 22 17.50 17.53 -9.36
CA CYS A 22 16.04 17.50 -9.39
C CYS A 22 15.53 16.13 -8.93
N TRP A 23 14.56 16.13 -8.02
CA TRP A 23 13.90 14.93 -7.52
C TRP A 23 12.46 14.91 -7.98
N ARG A 24 12.01 13.78 -8.51
CA ARG A 24 10.58 13.52 -8.74
C ARG A 24 10.13 12.40 -7.82
N ILE A 25 9.03 12.62 -7.11
CA ILE A 25 8.40 11.64 -6.25
C ILE A 25 6.98 11.41 -6.75
N SER A 26 6.68 10.18 -7.13
CA SER A 26 5.39 9.79 -7.71
C SER A 26 4.68 8.78 -6.81
N ARG A 27 3.48 9.14 -6.36
CA ARG A 27 2.60 8.30 -5.56
C ARG A 27 1.85 7.30 -6.45
N SER A 28 1.32 6.25 -5.83
CA SER A 28 0.52 5.22 -6.52
C SER A 28 -0.81 5.74 -7.08
N ASP A 29 -1.33 6.85 -6.56
CA ASP A 29 -2.54 7.52 -7.03
C ASP A 29 -2.31 8.53 -8.16
N GLY A 30 -1.10 8.56 -8.73
CA GLY A 30 -0.75 9.40 -9.89
C GLY A 30 -0.32 10.83 -9.55
N VAL A 31 -0.40 11.24 -8.28
CA VAL A 31 0.17 12.51 -7.83
C VAL A 31 1.71 12.44 -7.91
N ALA A 32 2.31 13.41 -8.59
CA ALA A 32 3.77 13.55 -8.67
C ALA A 32 4.19 14.94 -8.18
N LEU A 33 5.21 14.97 -7.32
CA LEU A 33 5.85 16.20 -6.85
C LEU A 33 7.28 16.27 -7.39
N GLY A 34 7.69 17.46 -7.81
CA GLY A 34 9.04 17.75 -8.28
C GLY A 34 9.71 18.77 -7.37
N PHE A 35 10.99 18.54 -7.07
CA PHE A 35 11.80 19.41 -6.21
C PHE A 35 13.17 19.65 -6.83
N THR A 36 13.76 20.82 -6.60
CA THR A 36 15.08 21.18 -7.11
C THR A 36 15.91 21.94 -6.06
N ASP A 37 17.23 21.73 -6.07
CA ASP A 37 18.18 22.52 -5.27
C ASP A 37 18.54 23.86 -5.92
N HIS A 38 18.05 24.10 -7.14
CA HIS A 38 18.10 25.40 -7.79
C HIS A 38 17.15 26.40 -7.12
N ASP A 39 17.48 27.68 -7.14
CA ASP A 39 16.71 28.76 -6.54
C ASP A 39 15.48 29.18 -7.36
N ARG A 40 15.32 28.64 -8.58
CA ARG A 40 14.19 28.88 -9.47
C ARG A 40 13.52 27.59 -9.92
N PRO A 41 12.19 27.62 -10.16
CA PRO A 41 11.48 26.45 -10.61
C PRO A 41 12.01 25.98 -11.97
N LEU A 42 12.17 24.67 -12.11
CA LEU A 42 12.54 24.00 -13.34
C LEU A 42 11.36 23.17 -13.84
N SER A 43 11.33 22.84 -15.13
CA SER A 43 10.28 21.97 -15.68
C SER A 43 10.81 21.06 -16.77
N PHE A 44 10.38 19.80 -16.73
CA PHE A 44 10.61 18.80 -17.78
C PHE A 44 9.72 17.57 -17.56
N ASP A 45 9.44 16.83 -18.65
CA ASP A 45 8.60 15.63 -18.69
C ASP A 45 7.27 15.79 -17.92
N GLY A 46 6.59 16.94 -18.10
CA GLY A 46 5.29 17.22 -17.50
C GLY A 46 5.31 17.48 -15.99
N THR A 47 6.48 17.59 -15.36
CA THR A 47 6.62 17.91 -13.93
C THR A 47 7.26 19.27 -13.74
N ALA A 48 6.66 20.09 -12.87
CA ALA A 48 7.30 21.27 -12.31
C ALA A 48 8.13 20.86 -11.08
N PHE A 49 9.37 21.32 -11.04
CA PHE A 49 10.31 21.11 -9.95
C PHE A 49 10.45 22.42 -9.20
N GLU A 50 9.91 22.46 -7.99
CA GLU A 50 9.85 23.67 -7.17
C GLU A 50 11.15 23.83 -6.35
N PRO A 51 11.66 25.06 -6.17
CA PRO A 51 12.78 25.33 -5.27
C PRO A 51 12.34 25.02 -3.85
N GLU A 52 12.91 23.97 -3.25
CA GLU A 52 12.60 23.64 -1.87
C GLU A 52 13.87 23.20 -1.13
N SER A 53 14.14 23.89 -0.03
CA SER A 53 15.37 23.76 0.76
C SER A 53 15.47 22.43 1.53
N GLY A 54 14.43 21.60 1.46
CA GLY A 54 14.32 20.33 2.17
C GLY A 54 15.14 19.19 1.59
N PHE A 55 15.52 19.26 0.32
CA PHE A 55 16.24 18.19 -0.38
C PHE A 55 17.75 18.40 -0.29
N ALA A 56 18.33 18.05 0.85
CA ALA A 56 19.77 17.89 0.96
C ALA A 56 20.14 16.46 0.50
N ALA A 57 20.87 16.34 -0.60
CA ALA A 57 21.52 15.08 -0.96
C ALA A 57 22.57 14.77 0.12
N SER A 58 22.20 13.95 1.11
CA SER A 58 23.23 13.30 1.92
C SER A 58 23.98 12.27 1.07
N GLU A 59 25.16 11.86 1.53
CA GLU A 59 26.11 11.02 0.80
C GLU A 59 25.42 9.87 0.06
N ILE A 60 25.43 9.92 -1.28
CA ILE A 60 24.88 8.87 -2.13
C ILE A 60 25.92 7.76 -2.21
N ARG A 61 25.67 6.64 -1.54
CA ARG A 61 26.51 5.43 -1.64
C ARG A 61 25.99 4.52 -2.76
N ALA A 62 26.93 3.98 -3.53
CA ALA A 62 26.64 3.02 -4.60
C ALA A 62 27.67 1.88 -4.53
N GLY A 63 27.19 0.69 -4.16
CA GLY A 63 27.93 -0.57 -4.27
C GLY A 63 27.74 -1.24 -5.63
N SER A 64 28.34 -2.40 -5.83
CA SER A 64 28.07 -3.30 -6.97
C SER A 64 27.36 -4.59 -6.55
N ASP A 65 27.01 -4.70 -5.27
CA ASP A 65 26.38 -5.84 -4.63
C ASP A 65 24.86 -5.65 -4.48
N LEU A 66 24.19 -6.74 -4.13
CA LEU A 66 22.74 -6.79 -3.90
C LEU A 66 22.36 -6.42 -2.46
N ALA A 67 23.32 -6.02 -1.62
CA ALA A 67 23.06 -5.58 -0.26
C ALA A 67 22.33 -4.24 -0.28
N VAL A 68 21.20 -4.18 0.43
CA VAL A 68 20.33 -2.99 0.51
C VAL A 68 21.11 -1.79 1.05
N ASP A 69 21.91 -1.99 2.10
CA ASP A 69 22.73 -0.97 2.76
C ASP A 69 23.80 -0.33 1.85
N ALA A 70 24.26 -1.04 0.82
CA ALA A 70 25.27 -0.54 -0.12
C ALA A 70 24.68 0.34 -1.23
N GLN A 71 23.36 0.31 -1.40
CA GLN A 71 22.64 1.05 -2.45
C GLN A 71 21.70 2.12 -1.91
N ASP A 72 21.49 2.19 -0.61
CA ASP A 72 20.54 3.12 -0.03
C ASP A 72 21.12 4.55 0.04
N ALA A 73 20.27 5.51 -0.33
CA ALA A 73 20.54 6.92 -0.15
C ALA A 73 19.56 7.43 0.91
N THR A 74 20.09 7.88 2.05
CA THR A 74 19.26 8.58 3.03
C THR A 74 19.03 10.01 2.53
N GLY A 75 17.79 10.34 2.19
CA GLY A 75 17.37 11.71 1.92
C GLY A 75 16.58 12.25 3.11
N VAL A 76 16.68 13.53 3.40
CA VAL A 76 15.64 14.21 4.17
C VAL A 76 14.69 14.82 3.14
N LEU A 77 13.38 14.62 3.32
CA LEU A 77 12.35 15.15 2.41
C LEU A 77 11.43 16.03 3.25
N THR A 78 11.64 17.34 3.25
CA THR A 78 10.70 18.26 3.90
C THR A 78 9.96 19.05 2.85
N SER A 79 8.64 18.91 2.84
CA SER A 79 7.77 19.74 2.02
C SER A 79 6.44 19.94 2.72
N ASP A 80 5.91 21.15 2.67
CA ASP A 80 4.54 21.44 3.15
C ASP A 80 3.49 20.72 2.28
N ARG A 81 3.87 20.25 1.09
CA ARG A 81 3.03 19.45 0.19
C ARG A 81 2.99 17.96 0.56
N ILE A 82 3.93 17.50 1.39
CA ILE A 82 3.92 16.16 1.98
C ILE A 82 3.30 16.31 3.38
N THR A 83 1.97 16.25 3.43
CA THR A 83 1.25 16.47 4.68
C THR A 83 1.40 15.28 5.63
N GLU A 84 1.40 15.55 6.95
CA GLU A 84 1.41 14.47 7.97
C GLU A 84 0.24 13.50 7.78
N THR A 85 -0.92 14.04 7.42
CA THR A 85 -2.09 13.25 7.08
C THR A 85 -1.80 12.28 5.94
N ASP A 86 -1.23 12.73 4.82
CA ASP A 86 -0.92 11.83 3.69
C ASP A 86 0.12 10.75 4.06
N ILE A 87 1.06 11.06 4.96
CA ILE A 87 2.03 10.07 5.46
C ILE A 87 1.33 9.00 6.31
N LEU A 88 0.50 9.41 7.27
CA LEU A 88 -0.27 8.49 8.11
C LEU A 88 -1.27 7.65 7.29
N ASP A 89 -1.68 8.17 6.14
CA ASP A 89 -2.56 7.49 5.19
C ASP A 89 -1.83 6.45 4.33
N GLY A 90 -0.52 6.27 4.51
CA GLY A 90 0.30 5.39 3.68
C GLY A 90 0.40 5.83 2.21
N ARG A 91 0.00 7.06 1.87
CA ARG A 91 -0.04 7.54 0.47
C ARG A 91 1.34 7.66 -0.15
N TRP A 92 2.37 7.78 0.68
CA TRP A 92 3.77 7.84 0.30
C TRP A 92 4.49 6.48 0.38
N ASP A 93 3.80 5.43 0.83
CA ASP A 93 4.37 4.09 0.94
C ASP A 93 4.77 3.60 -0.45
N ASN A 94 6.05 3.23 -0.57
CA ASN A 94 6.64 2.76 -1.83
C ASN A 94 6.47 3.76 -3.00
N ALA A 95 6.31 5.06 -2.72
CA ALA A 95 6.26 6.08 -3.76
C ALA A 95 7.57 6.08 -4.57
N ALA A 96 7.47 6.13 -5.90
CA ALA A 96 8.63 6.05 -6.78
C ALA A 96 9.44 7.35 -6.70
N VAL A 97 10.77 7.23 -6.58
CA VAL A 97 11.69 8.36 -6.52
C VAL A 97 12.63 8.32 -7.72
N GLU A 98 12.73 9.43 -8.45
CA GLU A 98 13.71 9.64 -9.52
C GLU A 98 14.64 10.80 -9.14
N LEU A 99 15.95 10.55 -9.21
CA LEU A 99 16.98 11.58 -9.00
C LEU A 99 17.67 11.93 -10.32
N TRP A 100 17.60 13.20 -10.69
CA TRP A 100 18.12 13.75 -11.93
C TRP A 100 19.26 14.73 -11.65
N ARG A 101 20.28 14.70 -12.52
CA ARG A 101 21.23 15.80 -12.67
C ARG A 101 20.82 16.61 -13.90
N VAL A 102 20.56 17.90 -13.72
CA VAL A 102 19.92 18.75 -14.74
C VAL A 102 20.74 20.01 -14.94
N ASN A 103 20.95 20.44 -16.18
CA ASN A 103 21.43 21.80 -16.42
C ASN A 103 20.26 22.78 -16.28
N TRP A 104 20.32 23.67 -15.30
CA TRP A 104 19.24 24.62 -15.04
C TRP A 104 19.10 25.70 -16.13
N THR A 105 20.12 25.92 -16.98
CA THR A 105 19.99 26.79 -18.16
C THR A 105 19.26 26.13 -19.33
N ASP A 106 19.26 24.79 -19.40
CA ASP A 106 18.66 24.00 -20.47
C ASP A 106 18.30 22.61 -19.94
N THR A 107 17.04 22.45 -19.49
CA THR A 107 16.56 21.23 -18.84
C THR A 107 16.50 20.01 -19.78
N SER A 108 16.69 20.21 -21.09
CA SER A 108 16.88 19.10 -22.03
C SER A 108 18.20 18.35 -21.79
N ARG A 109 19.21 19.04 -21.23
CA ARG A 109 20.50 18.47 -20.84
C ARG A 109 20.42 17.94 -19.43
N ARG A 110 19.90 16.72 -19.31
CA ARG A 110 19.74 16.03 -18.03
C ARG A 110 20.05 14.54 -18.14
N VAL A 111 20.33 13.94 -17.00
CA VAL A 111 20.50 12.49 -16.86
C VAL A 111 19.81 11.99 -15.61
N LEU A 112 19.11 10.87 -15.74
CA LEU A 112 18.57 10.13 -14.60
C LEU A 112 19.69 9.36 -13.90
N LEU A 113 20.06 9.80 -12.70
CA LEU A 113 21.10 9.15 -11.92
C LEU A 113 20.58 7.92 -11.18
N ARG A 114 19.41 8.00 -10.54
CA ARG A 114 18.89 6.88 -9.74
C ARG A 114 17.37 6.80 -9.79
N ARG A 115 16.88 5.58 -9.71
CA ARG A 115 15.49 5.25 -9.36
C ARG A 115 15.48 4.48 -8.05
N GLY A 116 14.51 4.77 -7.22
CA GLY A 116 14.26 4.08 -5.97
C GLY A 116 12.80 4.20 -5.58
N ALA A 117 12.51 3.83 -4.34
CA ALA A 117 11.21 4.04 -3.74
C ALA A 117 11.38 4.62 -2.34
N VAL A 118 10.37 5.36 -1.89
CA VAL A 118 10.27 5.80 -0.49
C VAL A 118 10.15 4.56 0.39
N GLY A 119 11.11 4.41 1.30
CA GLY A 119 11.16 3.41 2.35
C GLY A 119 10.56 3.94 3.65
N GLN A 120 11.30 3.79 4.76
CA GLN A 120 10.81 4.28 6.05
C GLN A 120 10.75 5.81 6.08
N ILE A 121 9.59 6.36 6.45
CA ILE A 121 9.43 7.78 6.78
C ILE A 121 9.52 7.92 8.31
N ARG A 122 10.46 8.75 8.78
CA ARG A 122 10.64 9.08 10.19
C ARG A 122 10.25 10.52 10.45
N ARG A 123 9.54 10.75 11.56
CA ARG A 123 9.14 12.08 12.01
C ARG A 123 10.25 12.72 12.85
N GLY A 124 10.76 13.85 12.39
CA GLY A 124 11.56 14.78 13.18
C GLY A 124 10.70 15.85 13.85
N ARG A 125 11.34 16.79 14.58
CA ARG A 125 10.63 17.87 15.28
C ARG A 125 10.04 18.94 14.36
N MET A 126 10.63 19.16 13.18
CA MET A 126 10.21 20.19 12.22
C MET A 126 10.09 19.66 10.78
N ALA A 127 10.33 18.36 10.60
CA ALA A 127 10.70 17.81 9.30
C ALA A 127 10.42 16.30 9.26
N PHE A 128 9.98 15.80 8.10
CA PHE A 128 9.99 14.36 7.82
C PHE A 128 11.30 13.97 7.14
N VAL A 129 11.77 12.76 7.44
CA VAL A 129 12.95 12.16 6.83
C VAL A 129 12.50 10.89 6.16
N ALA A 130 12.66 10.79 4.84
CA ALA A 130 12.27 9.59 4.11
C ALA A 130 13.51 8.89 3.55
N GLU A 131 13.68 7.64 3.95
CA GLU A 131 14.68 6.77 3.35
C GLU A 131 14.33 6.52 1.87
N VAL A 132 15.31 6.60 0.97
CA VAL A 132 15.14 6.20 -0.43
C VAL A 132 15.84 4.86 -0.62
N ARG A 133 15.03 3.82 -0.78
CA ARG A 133 15.51 2.45 -1.01
C ARG A 133 15.79 2.23 -2.48
N SER A 134 16.86 1.48 -2.74
CA SER A 134 17.14 1.04 -4.11
C SER A 134 16.14 0.00 -4.61
N LEU A 135 16.08 -0.19 -5.93
CA LEU A 135 15.26 -1.25 -6.54
C LEU A 135 15.66 -2.66 -6.08
N ALA A 136 16.88 -2.85 -5.55
CA ALA A 136 17.34 -4.15 -5.04
C ALA A 136 16.56 -4.61 -3.79
N HIS A 137 15.92 -3.69 -3.05
CA HIS A 137 15.07 -4.04 -1.92
C HIS A 137 13.97 -5.03 -2.30
N VAL A 138 13.43 -4.93 -3.53
CA VAL A 138 12.41 -5.86 -4.04
C VAL A 138 12.96 -7.29 -4.15
N LEU A 139 14.24 -7.46 -4.49
CA LEU A 139 14.88 -8.77 -4.64
C LEU A 139 15.11 -9.48 -3.30
N GLY A 140 15.19 -8.72 -2.21
CA GLY A 140 15.32 -9.27 -0.85
C GLY A 140 13.99 -9.73 -0.24
N GLN A 141 12.86 -9.49 -0.90
CA GLN A 141 11.56 -9.89 -0.38
C GLN A 141 11.37 -11.41 -0.50
N THR A 142 10.87 -12.03 0.56
CA THR A 142 10.48 -13.45 0.51
C THR A 142 9.21 -13.56 -0.33
N VAL A 143 9.35 -14.09 -1.54
CA VAL A 143 8.23 -14.36 -2.45
C VAL A 143 8.00 -15.85 -2.51
N GLY A 144 6.76 -16.27 -2.24
CA GLY A 144 6.39 -17.68 -2.26
C GLY A 144 5.03 -17.90 -1.64
N ARG A 145 4.56 -19.15 -1.72
CA ARG A 145 3.33 -19.59 -1.07
C ARG A 145 3.68 -20.48 0.09
N THR A 146 2.98 -20.29 1.21
CA THR A 146 3.05 -21.19 2.35
C THR A 146 1.94 -22.21 2.24
N PHE A 147 2.27 -23.49 2.49
CA PHE A 147 1.25 -24.52 2.68
C PHE A 147 0.59 -24.29 4.04
N GLN A 148 -0.67 -23.88 4.02
CA GLN A 148 -1.47 -23.57 5.22
C GLN A 148 -2.92 -23.97 5.01
N ALA A 149 -3.67 -24.17 6.10
CA ALA A 149 -5.08 -24.56 6.04
C ALA A 149 -5.96 -23.49 5.36
N GLY A 150 -5.69 -22.22 5.68
CA GLY A 150 -6.42 -21.08 5.13
C GLY A 150 -6.12 -20.82 3.66
N CYS A 151 -7.08 -20.21 2.95
CA CYS A 151 -6.87 -19.70 1.61
C CYS A 151 -5.84 -18.57 1.59
N ASP A 152 -4.85 -18.65 0.71
CA ASP A 152 -3.86 -17.58 0.50
C ASP A 152 -4.25 -16.60 -0.62
N ALA A 153 -5.41 -16.76 -1.25
CA ALA A 153 -5.93 -15.81 -2.24
C ALA A 153 -6.62 -14.62 -1.57
N ARG A 154 -6.51 -13.43 -2.16
CA ARG A 154 -7.33 -12.28 -1.80
C ARG A 154 -8.73 -12.49 -2.38
N LEU A 155 -9.77 -12.16 -1.61
CA LEU A 155 -11.14 -12.28 -2.09
C LEU A 155 -11.31 -11.36 -3.31
N GLY A 156 -11.78 -11.92 -4.42
CA GLY A 156 -11.96 -11.24 -5.70
C GLY A 156 -10.69 -10.96 -6.51
N ASP A 157 -9.53 -11.49 -6.10
CA ASP A 157 -8.37 -11.53 -7.00
C ASP A 157 -8.57 -12.57 -8.13
N ALA A 158 -7.66 -12.58 -9.10
CA ALA A 158 -7.71 -13.53 -10.22
C ALA A 158 -7.61 -15.01 -9.80
N ARG A 159 -7.07 -15.31 -8.61
CA ARG A 159 -6.93 -16.68 -8.10
C ARG A 159 -8.22 -17.17 -7.44
N CYS A 160 -8.99 -16.24 -6.87
CA CYS A 160 -10.29 -16.43 -6.25
C CYS A 160 -11.42 -16.38 -7.30
N GLY A 161 -11.48 -15.34 -8.12
CA GLY A 161 -12.46 -15.18 -9.20
C GLY A 161 -13.87 -14.74 -8.76
N ILE A 162 -14.10 -14.42 -7.48
CA ILE A 162 -15.37 -13.85 -7.02
C ILE A 162 -15.48 -12.40 -7.48
N ASP A 163 -16.57 -12.08 -8.19
CA ASP A 163 -16.88 -10.70 -8.53
C ASP A 163 -17.50 -9.97 -7.33
N LEU A 164 -16.68 -9.16 -6.65
CA LEU A 164 -17.13 -8.34 -5.52
C LEU A 164 -17.98 -7.12 -5.92
N GLU A 165 -18.15 -6.85 -7.21
CA GLU A 165 -19.06 -5.82 -7.68
C GLU A 165 -20.50 -6.31 -7.84
N ASN A 166 -20.73 -7.61 -7.72
CA ASN A 166 -22.07 -8.17 -7.61
C ASN A 166 -22.75 -7.68 -6.32
N ASP A 167 -24.00 -7.22 -6.41
CA ASP A 167 -24.76 -6.64 -5.31
C ASP A 167 -24.98 -7.60 -4.14
N ILE A 168 -24.90 -8.93 -4.36
CA ILE A 168 -24.95 -9.90 -3.26
C ILE A 168 -23.72 -9.79 -2.33
N TYR A 169 -22.60 -9.25 -2.82
CA TYR A 169 -21.37 -9.08 -2.06
C TYR A 169 -21.07 -7.61 -1.74
N LYS A 170 -21.97 -6.67 -2.10
CA LYS A 170 -21.72 -5.24 -2.03
C LYS A 170 -22.94 -4.49 -1.50
N GLY A 171 -22.77 -3.76 -0.41
CA GLY A 171 -23.81 -2.93 0.20
C GLY A 171 -23.41 -1.46 0.27
N ALA A 172 -24.35 -0.55 0.00
CA ALA A 172 -24.17 0.87 0.23
C ALA A 172 -24.70 1.24 1.63
N GLY A 173 -23.96 2.06 2.37
CA GLY A 173 -24.36 2.49 3.69
C GLY A 173 -24.05 3.96 3.96
N VAL A 174 -24.74 4.51 4.96
CA VAL A 174 -24.56 5.89 5.43
C VAL A 174 -24.42 5.87 6.95
N VAL A 175 -23.39 6.56 7.46
CA VAL A 175 -23.15 6.73 8.89
C VAL A 175 -24.30 7.51 9.53
N THR A 176 -24.91 6.95 10.57
CA THR A 176 -26.04 7.57 11.28
C THR A 176 -25.68 8.03 12.69
N ASP A 177 -24.69 7.40 13.33
CA ASP A 177 -24.21 7.79 14.67
C ASP A 177 -22.79 7.28 14.87
N LEU A 178 -21.99 7.98 15.68
CA LEU A 178 -20.62 7.63 16.01
C LEU A 178 -20.56 7.01 17.40
N LEU A 179 -20.11 5.76 17.49
CA LEU A 179 -19.95 5.09 18.79
C LEU A 179 -18.59 5.40 19.41
N ARG A 180 -17.53 5.31 18.60
CA ARG A 180 -16.11 5.59 18.95
C ARG A 180 -15.34 6.01 17.69
N ASP A 181 -14.04 6.25 17.85
CA ASP A 181 -13.09 6.64 16.79
C ASP A 181 -13.08 5.72 15.56
N ARG A 182 -13.35 4.42 15.72
CA ARG A 182 -13.38 3.43 14.63
C ARG A 182 -14.67 2.62 14.53
N SER A 183 -15.69 2.96 15.33
CA SER A 183 -16.96 2.23 15.39
C SER A 183 -18.13 3.18 15.23
N PHE A 184 -19.08 2.83 14.37
CA PHE A 184 -20.23 3.66 14.05
C PHE A 184 -21.46 2.83 13.70
N MET A 185 -22.63 3.45 13.84
CA MET A 185 -23.90 2.92 13.36
C MET A 185 -24.15 3.41 11.94
N ALA A 186 -24.76 2.56 11.12
CA ALA A 186 -25.06 2.85 9.73
C ALA A 186 -26.42 2.30 9.30
N SER A 187 -27.01 2.97 8.33
CA SER A 187 -28.19 2.49 7.60
C SER A 187 -27.79 1.91 6.24
N GLY A 188 -28.74 1.26 5.55
CA GLY A 188 -28.56 0.77 4.16
C GLY A 188 -28.06 -0.67 4.04
N LEU A 189 -27.64 -1.31 5.13
CA LEU A 189 -27.09 -2.66 5.13
C LEU A 189 -28.04 -3.75 5.64
N SER A 190 -29.33 -3.44 5.84
CA SER A 190 -30.31 -4.39 6.39
C SER A 190 -30.64 -5.59 5.49
N GLY A 191 -30.18 -5.57 4.23
CA GLY A 191 -30.30 -6.71 3.31
C GLY A 191 -29.22 -7.78 3.49
N PHE A 192 -28.27 -7.59 4.41
CA PHE A 192 -27.16 -8.49 4.65
C PHE A 192 -27.18 -9.02 6.08
N ASP A 193 -26.82 -10.28 6.25
CA ASP A 193 -26.75 -10.89 7.57
C ASP A 193 -25.66 -10.25 8.46
N ALA A 194 -25.84 -10.35 9.77
CA ALA A 194 -24.79 -10.01 10.72
C ALA A 194 -23.51 -10.79 10.38
N GLY A 195 -22.37 -10.12 10.40
CA GLY A 195 -21.09 -10.71 10.05
C GLY A 195 -20.75 -10.68 8.55
N TRP A 196 -21.68 -10.40 7.64
CA TRP A 196 -21.44 -10.46 6.19
C TRP A 196 -20.22 -9.67 5.69
N PHE A 197 -20.00 -8.49 6.26
CA PHE A 197 -18.88 -7.61 5.92
C PHE A 197 -17.65 -7.79 6.83
N THR A 198 -17.67 -8.71 7.80
CA THR A 198 -16.54 -8.95 8.73
C THR A 198 -15.36 -9.55 7.98
N SER A 199 -14.15 -8.99 8.17
CA SER A 199 -12.96 -9.28 7.35
C SER A 199 -13.13 -8.93 5.86
N GLY A 200 -14.09 -8.05 5.57
CA GLY A 200 -14.28 -7.41 4.27
C GLY A 200 -13.67 -6.02 4.24
N THR A 201 -14.06 -5.25 3.24
CA THR A 201 -13.55 -3.88 3.07
C THR A 201 -14.68 -2.88 2.95
N LEU A 202 -14.47 -1.69 3.49
CA LEU A 202 -15.33 -0.53 3.31
C LEU A 202 -14.59 0.51 2.48
N THR A 203 -15.23 1.04 1.44
CA THR A 203 -14.72 2.16 0.66
C THR A 203 -15.58 3.40 0.92
N TRP A 204 -14.99 4.45 1.46
CA TRP A 204 -15.68 5.72 1.67
C TRP A 204 -15.99 6.39 0.32
N THR A 205 -17.23 6.81 0.12
CA THR A 205 -17.68 7.47 -1.12
C THR A 205 -17.97 8.96 -0.93
N SER A 206 -17.99 9.45 0.31
CA SER A 206 -18.07 10.88 0.65
C SER A 206 -17.27 11.19 1.91
N GLY A 207 -17.38 12.44 2.40
CA GLY A 207 -16.73 12.86 3.63
C GLY A 207 -15.23 13.11 3.51
N ALA A 208 -14.59 13.35 4.65
CA ALA A 208 -13.16 13.62 4.72
C ALA A 208 -12.31 12.41 4.28
N ASN A 209 -12.90 11.20 4.34
CA ASN A 209 -12.26 9.93 4.00
C ASN A 209 -12.56 9.44 2.57
N ALA A 210 -13.26 10.22 1.73
CA ALA A 210 -13.66 9.81 0.39
C ALA A 210 -12.51 9.18 -0.43
N GLY A 211 -12.79 8.03 -1.04
CA GLY A 211 -11.84 7.22 -1.82
C GLY A 211 -11.00 6.24 -1.00
N ARG A 212 -11.00 6.32 0.35
CA ARG A 212 -10.24 5.40 1.19
C ARG A 212 -10.90 4.05 1.31
N VAL A 213 -10.07 3.01 1.36
CA VAL A 213 -10.46 1.63 1.65
C VAL A 213 -9.94 1.25 3.04
N THR A 214 -10.82 0.70 3.88
CA THR A 214 -10.47 0.21 5.22
C THR A 214 -11.01 -1.22 5.41
N GLU A 215 -10.37 -2.00 6.27
CA GLU A 215 -10.86 -3.32 6.64
C GLU A 215 -11.93 -3.22 7.74
N VAL A 216 -12.95 -4.06 7.62
CA VAL A 216 -14.03 -4.17 8.60
C VAL A 216 -13.66 -5.27 9.58
N LEU A 217 -13.39 -4.91 10.83
CA LEU A 217 -13.10 -5.85 11.92
C LEU A 217 -14.36 -6.60 12.37
N ALA A 218 -15.50 -5.91 12.42
CA ALA A 218 -16.77 -6.51 12.81
C ALA A 218 -17.96 -5.81 12.16
N HIS A 219 -18.96 -6.59 11.80
CA HIS A 219 -20.26 -6.14 11.31
C HIS A 219 -21.37 -6.79 12.15
N GLY A 220 -22.07 -6.00 12.95
CA GLY A 220 -23.29 -6.40 13.67
C GLY A 220 -24.52 -5.81 13.01
N LEU A 221 -25.67 -6.44 13.22
CA LEU A 221 -26.97 -5.95 12.77
C LEU A 221 -27.99 -6.07 13.92
N ASP A 222 -28.65 -4.97 14.25
CA ASP A 222 -29.80 -4.93 15.18
C ASP A 222 -30.99 -4.28 14.47
N GLY A 223 -31.98 -5.09 14.11
CA GLY A 223 -33.06 -4.68 13.22
C GLY A 223 -32.53 -4.18 11.88
N SER A 224 -32.77 -2.90 11.56
CA SER A 224 -32.30 -2.26 10.32
C SER A 224 -30.99 -1.49 10.48
N ILE A 225 -30.42 -1.45 11.68
CA ILE A 225 -29.23 -0.65 11.98
C ILE A 225 -28.01 -1.56 12.03
N ALA A 226 -27.04 -1.29 11.17
CA ALA A 226 -25.76 -1.97 11.18
C ALA A 226 -24.79 -1.26 12.14
N THR A 227 -24.00 -2.03 12.87
CA THR A 227 -22.85 -1.52 13.62
C THR A 227 -21.58 -2.02 12.93
N LEU A 228 -20.73 -1.10 12.46
CA LEU A 228 -19.44 -1.44 11.90
C LEU A 228 -18.32 -1.02 12.85
N THR A 229 -17.31 -1.87 12.96
CA THR A 229 -16.02 -1.53 13.58
C THR A 229 -14.93 -1.74 12.55
N LEU A 230 -14.15 -0.70 12.29
CA LEU A 230 -12.98 -0.76 11.42
C LEU A 230 -11.80 -1.40 12.16
N LEU A 231 -10.91 -2.05 11.41
CA LEU A 231 -9.70 -2.64 11.98
C LEU A 231 -8.78 -1.56 12.56
N GLU A 232 -8.53 -0.53 11.78
CA GLU A 232 -7.72 0.62 12.14
C GLU A 232 -8.59 1.87 12.32
N ALA A 233 -8.19 2.76 13.23
CA ALA A 233 -8.82 4.05 13.37
C ALA A 233 -8.44 4.94 12.17
N PRO A 234 -9.41 5.60 11.52
CA PRO A 234 -9.12 6.47 10.39
C PRO A 234 -8.37 7.72 10.86
N VAL A 235 -7.39 8.14 10.08
CA VAL A 235 -6.58 9.36 10.35
C VAL A 235 -7.47 10.61 10.36
N ARG A 236 -8.47 10.65 9.48
CA ARG A 236 -9.47 11.73 9.41
C ARG A 236 -10.75 11.26 10.08
N ALA A 237 -11.36 12.14 10.86
CA ALA A 237 -12.61 11.84 11.57
C ALA A 237 -13.71 11.39 10.60
N ILE A 238 -14.50 10.42 11.05
CA ILE A 238 -15.77 10.03 10.43
C ILE A 238 -16.83 11.03 10.89
N ALA A 239 -17.74 11.41 10.01
CA ALA A 239 -18.89 12.23 10.36
C ALA A 239 -20.21 11.51 10.05
N GLU A 240 -21.27 11.88 10.78
CA GLU A 240 -22.64 11.49 10.39
C GLU A 240 -22.96 11.99 8.99
N GLY A 241 -23.65 11.15 8.20
CA GLY A 241 -23.94 11.40 6.79
C GLY A 241 -22.83 10.96 5.82
N ASP A 242 -21.64 10.59 6.31
CA ASP A 242 -20.61 10.00 5.44
C ASP A 242 -21.12 8.69 4.83
N SER A 243 -20.97 8.57 3.52
CA SER A 243 -21.44 7.45 2.71
C SER A 243 -20.29 6.52 2.37
N PHE A 244 -20.59 5.24 2.23
CA PHE A 244 -19.60 4.22 1.91
C PHE A 244 -20.21 3.03 1.15
N THR A 245 -19.33 2.22 0.59
CA THR A 245 -19.64 0.90 0.01
C THR A 245 -18.89 -0.18 0.78
N ALA A 246 -19.60 -1.10 1.40
CA ALA A 246 -19.03 -2.27 2.06
C ALA A 246 -19.04 -3.48 1.11
N ARG A 247 -17.94 -4.25 1.10
CA ARG A 247 -17.79 -5.49 0.35
C ARG A 247 -17.62 -6.66 1.29
N ALA A 248 -18.23 -7.80 0.94
CA ALA A 248 -18.26 -9.02 1.75
C ALA A 248 -16.87 -9.44 2.22
N GLY A 249 -16.81 -10.04 3.40
CA GLY A 249 -15.57 -10.52 3.98
C GLY A 249 -15.30 -12.00 3.74
N CYS A 250 -14.04 -12.41 3.92
CA CYS A 250 -13.63 -13.80 3.79
C CYS A 250 -12.61 -14.14 4.88
N ASP A 251 -13.01 -15.03 5.80
CA ASP A 251 -12.19 -15.58 6.88
C ASP A 251 -11.15 -16.62 6.42
N LYS A 252 -11.04 -16.81 5.10
CA LYS A 252 -10.12 -17.75 4.43
C LYS A 252 -10.39 -19.22 4.73
N ARG A 253 -11.53 -19.59 5.32
CA ARG A 253 -11.89 -20.99 5.60
C ARG A 253 -12.64 -21.61 4.43
N ILE A 254 -12.43 -22.91 4.22
CA ILE A 254 -13.11 -23.66 3.15
C ILE A 254 -14.63 -23.71 3.36
N THR A 255 -15.10 -23.76 4.62
CA THR A 255 -16.52 -23.76 4.97
C THR A 255 -17.21 -22.49 4.47
N THR A 256 -16.61 -21.33 4.72
CA THR A 256 -17.09 -20.03 4.25
C THR A 256 -16.99 -19.92 2.73
N CYS A 257 -15.88 -20.38 2.15
CA CYS A 257 -15.71 -20.42 0.69
C CYS A 257 -16.79 -21.26 -0.02
N SER A 258 -17.24 -22.36 0.60
CA SER A 258 -18.32 -23.19 0.09
C SER A 258 -19.70 -22.56 0.33
N ALA A 259 -20.00 -22.17 1.56
CA ALA A 259 -21.34 -21.77 1.97
C ALA A 259 -21.73 -20.38 1.45
N THR A 260 -20.80 -19.42 1.50
CA THR A 260 -21.06 -18.01 1.13
C THR A 260 -20.79 -17.74 -0.35
N PHE A 261 -19.75 -18.38 -0.90
CA PHE A 261 -19.24 -18.05 -2.23
C PHE A 261 -19.39 -19.16 -3.26
N ALA A 262 -19.75 -20.39 -2.85
CA ALA A 262 -19.82 -21.57 -3.71
C ALA A 262 -18.55 -21.77 -4.58
N ASN A 263 -17.36 -21.46 -4.04
CA ASN A 263 -16.13 -21.27 -4.82
C ASN A 263 -14.97 -22.18 -4.40
N VAL A 264 -15.28 -23.38 -3.92
CA VAL A 264 -14.28 -24.35 -3.45
C VAL A 264 -13.26 -24.70 -4.55
N ALA A 265 -13.68 -24.72 -5.83
CA ALA A 265 -12.79 -25.00 -6.96
C ALA A 265 -11.61 -24.01 -7.09
N ASN A 266 -11.79 -22.77 -6.60
CA ASN A 266 -10.75 -21.75 -6.58
C ASN A 266 -10.14 -21.54 -5.19
N PHE A 267 -10.45 -22.41 -4.22
CA PHE A 267 -9.80 -22.38 -2.91
C PHE A 267 -8.31 -22.67 -3.05
N ARG A 268 -7.47 -21.83 -2.44
CA ARG A 268 -6.01 -21.92 -2.58
C ARG A 268 -5.27 -22.32 -1.30
N GLY A 269 -6.02 -22.71 -0.27
CA GLY A 269 -5.47 -23.31 0.94
C GLY A 269 -5.44 -24.84 0.89
N PHE A 270 -4.97 -25.44 1.98
CA PHE A 270 -4.83 -26.89 2.14
C PHE A 270 -5.59 -27.32 3.41
N PRO A 271 -6.93 -27.44 3.35
CA PRO A 271 -7.76 -27.57 4.55
C PRO A 271 -7.48 -28.84 5.37
N ASN A 272 -6.95 -29.87 4.72
CA ASN A 272 -6.64 -31.16 5.32
C ASN A 272 -5.14 -31.33 5.61
N ILE A 273 -4.36 -30.25 5.60
CA ILE A 273 -2.92 -30.34 5.88
C ILE A 273 -2.72 -30.86 7.32
N PRO A 274 -2.05 -32.01 7.51
CA PRO A 274 -1.83 -32.54 8.85
C PRO A 274 -0.93 -31.60 9.67
N GLY A 275 -1.26 -31.42 10.95
CA GLY A 275 -0.42 -30.67 11.88
C GLY A 275 0.86 -31.42 12.26
N GLN A 276 1.76 -30.75 13.00
CA GLN A 276 3.02 -31.34 13.45
C GLN A 276 2.81 -32.61 14.30
N ASP A 277 1.74 -32.65 15.10
CA ASP A 277 1.41 -33.81 15.92
C ASP A 277 1.18 -35.08 15.08
N ALA A 278 0.55 -34.96 13.92
CA ALA A 278 0.33 -36.09 13.01
C ALA A 278 1.64 -36.62 12.43
N VAL A 279 2.64 -35.75 12.24
CA VAL A 279 3.97 -36.13 11.73
C VAL A 279 4.80 -36.86 12.80
N LEU A 280 4.64 -36.49 14.07
CA LEU A 280 5.38 -37.09 15.19
C LEU A 280 4.71 -38.36 15.75
N ARG A 281 3.46 -38.63 15.36
CA ARG A 281 2.69 -39.77 15.86
C ARG A 281 3.22 -41.08 15.29
N TYR A 282 3.37 -42.08 16.16
CA TYR A 282 3.59 -43.47 15.74
C TYR A 282 2.27 -44.25 15.77
N ALA A 283 2.17 -45.28 14.93
CA ALA A 283 0.99 -46.14 14.92
C ALA A 283 0.89 -46.95 16.22
N SER A 284 -0.18 -46.75 17.00
CA SER A 284 -0.55 -47.58 18.15
C SER A 284 -1.58 -48.64 17.73
N GLN A 285 -1.71 -49.75 18.46
CA GLN A 285 -2.80 -50.71 18.20
C GLN A 285 -4.17 -50.18 18.66
N ASP A 286 -4.16 -49.24 19.62
CA ASP A 286 -5.34 -48.57 20.12
C ASP A 286 -5.68 -47.34 19.25
N GLY A 287 -6.98 -47.11 19.00
CA GLY A 287 -7.51 -45.92 18.32
C GLY A 287 -7.89 -46.14 16.86
N GLY A 288 -9.19 -46.36 16.60
CA GLY A 288 -9.90 -46.39 15.30
C GLY A 288 -9.10 -46.15 14.01
N HIS A 289 -8.34 -47.16 13.56
CA HIS A 289 -7.60 -47.18 12.30
C HIS A 289 -8.49 -47.53 11.10
N GLU A 290 -9.56 -46.76 10.92
CA GLU A 290 -10.66 -47.08 10.00
C GLU A 290 -10.59 -46.31 8.67
N GLY A 291 -9.57 -45.47 8.48
CA GLY A 291 -9.38 -44.70 7.24
C GLY A 291 -10.28 -43.46 7.10
N ASN A 292 -10.80 -42.94 8.21
CA ASN A 292 -11.58 -41.70 8.23
C ASN A 292 -10.71 -40.45 8.01
N VAL A 293 -11.33 -39.32 7.70
CA VAL A 293 -10.66 -38.00 7.65
C VAL A 293 -10.09 -37.71 9.05
N LEU A 294 -8.78 -37.39 9.08
CA LEU A 294 -8.05 -37.01 10.30
C LEU A 294 -8.50 -35.67 10.87
#